data_AF-A0A392NHX0-F1
#
_entry.id   AF-A0A392NHX0-F1
#
_cell.length_a   1.000
_cell.length_b   1.000
_cell.length_c   1.000
_cell.angle_alpha   90.00
_cell.angle_beta   90.00
_cell.angle_gamma   90.00
#
_symmetry.space_group_name_H-M   'P 1'
#
loop_
_entity.id
_entity.type
_entity.pdbx_description
1 polymer ?
#
loop_
_entity_poly.entity_id
_entity_poly.type
_entity_poly.pdbx_seq_one_letter_code
_entity_poly.pdbx_strand_id
1 'polypeptide(L)'
;MMTPTLLDVAAITGLRPTGGAYDPANANKKISLVINKEAYSKYVAEQQGQEGDEVTDVEHVAFLTLWLSHFVFCSKSLQVAKRFVPMAIQIQEGCQFGLGRLILACLYEAIGSASDELKKSKDGSMFLCYGPLWLLQLWLNATFEKEMGLTIGKNYLPEIENFQIEATKLARLSPPIWQDSKTLFMKYVKIFLKFDKLTKRNTPFIDRKVGPTWFREDFPATNPDNEDEVNEIWHAYLNPTVLTCRIGPFLSDLGLVGYQPNLVSRQFGFSQMRPRSLFEVTKNICL
;
A
#
# COMPACT_ATOMS: atom_id res chain seq x y z
N MET A 1 17.20 -7.79 7.57
CA MET A 1 16.57 -6.97 6.53
C MET A 1 15.20 -6.55 7.04
N MET A 2 14.73 -5.33 6.75
CA MET A 2 13.37 -4.86 7.06
C MET A 2 12.65 -4.45 5.79
N THR A 3 11.33 -4.59 5.75
CA THR A 3 10.49 -4.15 4.63
C THR A 3 9.06 -3.94 5.14
N PRO A 4 8.25 -3.08 4.50
CA PRO A 4 6.83 -2.99 4.81
C PRO A 4 6.13 -4.35 4.69
N THR A 5 5.18 -4.62 5.57
CA THR A 5 4.38 -5.85 5.63
C THR A 5 2.89 -5.56 5.56
N LEU A 6 2.05 -6.60 5.50
CA LEU A 6 0.59 -6.43 5.55
C LEU A 6 0.11 -5.80 6.86
N LEU A 7 0.83 -5.99 7.98
CA LEU A 7 0.55 -5.29 9.23
C LEU A 7 0.78 -3.78 9.05
N ASP A 8 1.91 -3.40 8.45
CA ASP A 8 2.21 -1.99 8.19
C ASP A 8 1.20 -1.37 7.23
N VAL A 9 0.77 -2.09 6.18
CA VAL A 9 -0.30 -1.64 5.28
C VAL A 9 -1.59 -1.43 6.04
N ALA A 10 -2.01 -2.38 6.87
CA ALA A 10 -3.22 -2.28 7.67
C ALA A 10 -3.18 -1.08 8.63
N ALA A 11 -2.06 -0.85 9.31
CA ALA A 11 -1.88 0.29 10.21
C ALA A 11 -1.94 1.64 9.46
N ILE A 12 -1.20 1.74 8.35
CA ILE A 12 -1.07 2.99 7.58
C ILE A 12 -2.40 3.33 6.90
N THR A 13 -3.04 2.36 6.25
CA THR A 13 -4.16 2.60 5.33
C THR A 13 -5.53 2.26 5.91
N GLY A 14 -5.59 1.44 6.96
CA GLY A 14 -6.84 0.85 7.43
C GLY A 14 -7.41 -0.23 6.48
N LEU A 15 -6.65 -0.70 5.49
CA LEU A 15 -7.08 -1.77 4.59
C LEU A 15 -6.85 -3.15 5.20
N ARG A 16 -7.81 -4.05 5.00
CA ARG A 16 -7.73 -5.44 5.49
C ARG A 16 -6.61 -6.20 4.77
N PRO A 17 -5.89 -7.09 5.50
CA PRO A 17 -4.88 -7.97 4.90
C PRO A 17 -5.47 -9.23 4.26
N THR A 18 -6.77 -9.47 4.49
CA THR A 18 -7.57 -10.58 3.97
C THR A 18 -8.31 -10.19 2.69
N GLY A 19 -8.97 -11.16 2.05
CA GLY A 19 -9.66 -10.98 0.77
C GLY A 19 -8.97 -11.68 -0.40
N GLY A 20 -9.77 -12.00 -1.41
CA GLY A 20 -9.31 -12.66 -2.63
C GLY A 20 -8.40 -11.78 -3.48
N ALA A 21 -7.70 -12.40 -4.43
CA ALA A 21 -6.97 -11.66 -5.45
C ALA A 21 -7.93 -10.82 -6.30
N TYR A 22 -7.52 -9.61 -6.65
CA TYR A 22 -8.25 -8.79 -7.62
C TYR A 22 -8.21 -9.47 -9.00
N ASP A 23 -9.37 -9.59 -9.63
CA ASP A 23 -9.49 -10.03 -11.02
C ASP A 23 -10.27 -8.98 -11.83
N PRO A 24 -9.63 -8.29 -12.80
CA PRO A 24 -10.32 -7.34 -13.67
C PRO A 24 -11.48 -7.96 -14.46
N ALA A 25 -11.50 -9.29 -14.68
CA ALA A 25 -12.58 -9.97 -15.37
C ALA A 25 -13.91 -9.95 -14.59
N ASN A 26 -13.87 -9.73 -13.28
CA ASN A 26 -15.06 -9.65 -12.43
C ASN A 26 -15.79 -8.30 -12.52
N ALA A 27 -15.22 -7.31 -13.22
CA ALA A 27 -15.87 -6.02 -13.36
C ALA A 27 -17.15 -6.12 -14.20
N ASN A 28 -18.23 -5.55 -13.68
CA ASN A 28 -19.48 -5.47 -14.38
C ASN A 28 -19.38 -4.57 -15.62
N LYS A 29 -20.16 -4.89 -16.66
CA LYS A 29 -20.20 -4.14 -17.93
C LYS A 29 -21.35 -3.12 -17.98
N LYS A 30 -22.12 -2.96 -16.90
CA LYS A 30 -23.24 -2.00 -16.82
C LYS A 30 -22.77 -0.55 -16.91
N ILE A 31 -21.66 -0.22 -16.26
CA ILE A 31 -21.07 1.13 -16.29
C ILE A 31 -20.06 1.19 -17.43
N SER A 32 -20.26 2.14 -18.34
CA SER A 32 -19.34 2.41 -19.45
C SER A 32 -18.71 3.79 -19.28
N LEU A 33 -17.42 3.81 -18.93
CA LEU A 33 -16.64 5.04 -18.84
C LEU A 33 -15.88 5.27 -20.14
N VAL A 34 -16.21 6.35 -20.85
CA VAL A 34 -15.52 6.77 -22.08
C VAL A 34 -14.47 7.81 -21.74
N ILE A 35 -13.21 7.54 -22.12
CA ILE A 35 -12.06 8.41 -21.81
C ILE A 35 -11.41 8.84 -23.11
N ASN A 36 -11.62 10.10 -23.52
CA ASN A 36 -10.97 10.68 -24.69
C ASN A 36 -9.76 11.53 -24.32
N LYS A 37 -9.76 12.11 -23.11
CA LYS A 37 -8.68 12.96 -22.61
C LYS A 37 -8.03 12.32 -21.39
N GLU A 38 -6.85 11.75 -21.56
CA GLU A 38 -6.19 10.99 -20.48
C GLU A 38 -5.34 11.86 -19.55
N ALA A 39 -4.88 13.05 -19.99
CA ALA A 39 -4.09 13.94 -19.13
C ALA A 39 -4.91 14.44 -17.95
N TYR A 40 -4.40 14.33 -16.72
CA TYR A 40 -5.19 14.50 -15.48
C TYR A 40 -6.11 15.74 -15.47
N SER A 41 -5.59 16.93 -15.77
CA SER A 41 -6.41 18.16 -15.76
C SER A 41 -7.49 18.15 -16.84
N LYS A 42 -7.19 17.58 -18.02
CA LYS A 42 -8.16 17.47 -19.12
C LYS A 42 -9.18 16.37 -18.88
N TYR A 43 -8.78 15.31 -18.17
CA TYR A 43 -9.63 14.22 -17.74
C TYR A 43 -10.67 14.73 -16.74
N VAL A 44 -10.24 15.42 -15.69
CA VAL A 44 -11.15 16.01 -14.69
C VAL A 44 -12.18 16.92 -15.37
N ALA A 45 -11.73 17.82 -16.25
CA ALA A 45 -12.62 18.70 -16.99
C ALA A 45 -13.55 17.98 -17.99
N GLU A 46 -13.23 16.76 -18.42
CA GLU A 46 -14.08 15.94 -19.29
C GLU A 46 -15.14 15.17 -18.48
N GLN A 47 -14.77 14.67 -17.29
CA GLN A 47 -15.59 13.74 -16.53
C GLN A 47 -16.40 14.41 -15.41
N GLN A 48 -16.10 15.65 -15.05
CA GLN A 48 -16.83 16.40 -14.04
C GLN A 48 -18.20 16.85 -14.58
N GLY A 49 -19.28 16.46 -13.90
CA GLY A 49 -20.64 16.96 -14.15
C GLY A 49 -20.86 18.38 -13.64
N GLN A 50 -22.11 18.83 -13.69
CA GLN A 50 -22.45 20.19 -13.30
C GLN A 50 -22.41 20.36 -11.78
N GLU A 51 -21.99 21.55 -11.35
CA GLU A 51 -21.97 21.88 -9.92
C GLU A 51 -23.40 21.88 -9.37
N GLY A 52 -23.62 21.14 -8.27
CA GLY A 52 -24.92 21.02 -7.61
C GLY A 52 -25.72 19.78 -8.02
N ASP A 53 -25.31 19.05 -9.06
CA ASP A 53 -25.93 17.78 -9.43
C ASP A 53 -25.48 16.64 -8.50
N GLU A 54 -26.33 15.62 -8.39
CA GLU A 54 -25.97 14.38 -7.70
C GLU A 54 -24.91 13.61 -8.49
N VAL A 55 -23.89 13.11 -7.80
CA VAL A 55 -22.79 12.35 -8.43
C VAL A 55 -23.32 11.06 -9.02
N THR A 56 -23.20 10.91 -10.34
CA THR A 56 -23.59 9.70 -11.06
C THR A 56 -22.60 8.56 -10.82
N ASP A 57 -23.04 7.31 -11.06
CA ASP A 57 -22.17 6.14 -11.01
C ASP A 57 -20.95 6.27 -11.95
N VAL A 58 -21.14 6.88 -13.12
CA VAL A 58 -20.06 7.09 -14.10
C VAL A 58 -19.04 8.08 -13.56
N GLU A 59 -19.47 9.18 -12.95
CA GLU A 59 -18.59 10.17 -12.31
C GLU A 59 -17.83 9.56 -11.14
N HIS A 60 -18.49 8.74 -10.32
CA HIS A 60 -17.83 8.04 -9.22
C HIS A 60 -16.75 7.07 -9.73
N VAL A 61 -17.04 6.27 -10.77
CA VAL A 61 -16.04 5.41 -11.41
C VAL A 61 -14.92 6.23 -12.06
N ALA A 62 -15.22 7.39 -12.65
CA ALA A 62 -14.21 8.28 -13.20
C ALA A 62 -13.27 8.84 -12.12
N PHE A 63 -13.84 9.31 -11.01
CA PHE A 63 -13.09 9.76 -9.84
C PHE A 63 -12.20 8.63 -9.29
N LEU A 64 -12.75 7.43 -9.09
CA LEU A 64 -11.97 6.28 -8.61
C LEU A 64 -10.85 5.91 -9.59
N THR A 65 -11.09 5.96 -10.90
CA THR A 65 -10.05 5.67 -11.91
C THR A 65 -8.91 6.68 -11.84
N LEU A 66 -9.22 7.97 -11.66
CA LEU A 66 -8.23 9.02 -11.41
C LEU A 66 -7.48 8.78 -10.11
N TRP A 67 -8.20 8.51 -9.03
CA TRP A 67 -7.64 8.31 -7.69
C TRP A 67 -6.68 7.12 -7.65
N LEU A 68 -7.08 5.99 -8.25
CA LEU A 68 -6.24 4.79 -8.39
C LEU A 68 -4.99 5.08 -9.22
N SER A 69 -5.14 5.80 -10.34
CA SER A 69 -4.00 6.14 -11.22
C SER A 69 -3.00 7.07 -10.54
N HIS A 70 -3.50 8.14 -9.91
CA HIS A 70 -2.68 9.26 -9.48
C HIS A 70 -2.16 9.10 -8.04
N PHE A 71 -3.03 8.68 -7.12
CA PHE A 71 -2.73 8.69 -5.68
C PHE A 71 -2.44 7.31 -5.11
N VAL A 72 -3.12 6.25 -5.60
CA VAL A 72 -2.93 4.89 -5.04
C VAL A 72 -1.75 4.18 -5.68
N PHE A 73 -1.82 3.92 -6.99
CA PHE A 73 -0.80 3.16 -7.72
C PHE A 73 0.25 4.04 -8.41
N CYS A 74 0.05 5.36 -8.44
CA CYS A 74 0.97 6.35 -9.00
C CYS A 74 1.60 5.90 -10.32
N SER A 75 0.79 5.86 -11.38
CA SER A 75 1.21 5.42 -12.71
C SER A 75 2.41 6.20 -13.23
N LYS A 76 3.24 5.53 -14.05
CA LYS A 76 4.43 6.13 -14.66
C LYS A 76 4.13 7.36 -15.53
N SER A 77 2.95 7.42 -16.14
CA SER A 77 2.50 8.54 -16.98
C SER A 77 1.75 9.60 -16.17
N LEU A 78 1.78 10.85 -16.65
CA LEU A 78 0.95 11.97 -16.15
C LEU A 78 -0.49 11.91 -16.69
N GLN A 79 -1.01 10.70 -16.84
CA GLN A 79 -2.29 10.41 -17.49
C GLN A 79 -3.04 9.36 -16.68
N VAL A 80 -4.37 9.45 -16.69
CA VAL A 80 -5.25 8.43 -16.13
C VAL A 80 -5.07 7.13 -16.91
N ALA A 81 -4.74 6.06 -16.21
CA ALA A 81 -4.49 4.78 -16.85
C ALA A 81 -5.80 3.98 -16.95
N LYS A 82 -6.29 3.81 -18.18
CA LYS A 82 -7.51 3.03 -18.51
C LYS A 82 -7.55 1.63 -17.90
N ARG A 83 -6.38 1.05 -17.61
CA ARG A 83 -6.25 -0.27 -16.95
C ARG A 83 -6.93 -0.34 -15.58
N PHE A 84 -7.15 0.78 -14.90
CA PHE A 84 -7.79 0.84 -13.58
C PHE A 84 -9.31 0.93 -13.63
N VAL A 85 -9.93 1.14 -14.80
CA VAL A 85 -11.39 1.23 -14.92
C VAL A 85 -12.11 -0.01 -14.36
N PRO A 86 -11.69 -1.26 -14.64
CA PRO A 86 -12.34 -2.44 -14.07
C PRO A 86 -12.26 -2.48 -12.53
N MET A 87 -11.17 -1.97 -11.96
CA MET A 87 -10.99 -1.90 -10.51
C MET A 87 -11.89 -0.83 -9.90
N ALA A 88 -11.99 0.33 -10.54
CA ALA A 88 -12.87 1.42 -10.14
C ALA A 88 -14.34 0.98 -10.13
N ILE A 89 -14.78 0.22 -11.14
CA ILE A 89 -16.13 -0.36 -11.18
C ILE A 89 -16.36 -1.30 -9.99
N GLN A 90 -15.45 -2.25 -9.76
CA GLN A 90 -15.59 -3.19 -8.63
C GLN A 90 -15.63 -2.47 -7.27
N ILE A 91 -14.83 -1.40 -7.09
CA ILE A 91 -14.87 -0.60 -5.86
C ILE A 91 -16.20 0.15 -5.73
N GLN A 92 -16.71 0.76 -6.82
CA GLN A 92 -18.00 1.44 -6.82
C GLN A 92 -19.16 0.49 -6.49
N GLU A 93 -19.10 -0.76 -6.95
CA GLU A 93 -20.09 -1.80 -6.65
C GLU A 93 -19.94 -2.40 -5.23
N GLY A 94 -18.95 -1.95 -4.46
CA GLY A 94 -18.68 -2.45 -3.11
C GLY A 94 -18.04 -3.84 -3.08
N CYS A 95 -17.51 -4.34 -4.21
CA CYS A 95 -16.82 -5.61 -4.27
C CYS A 95 -15.60 -5.62 -3.35
N GLN A 96 -15.52 -6.63 -2.50
CA GLN A 96 -14.41 -6.81 -1.57
C GLN A 96 -13.32 -7.69 -2.22
N PHE A 97 -12.13 -7.12 -2.40
CA PHE A 97 -10.92 -7.86 -2.75
C PHE A 97 -9.74 -7.34 -1.92
N GLY A 98 -8.64 -8.09 -1.88
CA GLY A 98 -7.47 -7.77 -1.06
C GLY A 98 -6.69 -6.56 -1.59
N LEU A 99 -7.25 -5.35 -1.53
CA LEU A 99 -6.59 -4.13 -2.02
C LEU A 99 -5.30 -3.83 -1.23
N GLY A 100 -5.28 -4.06 0.08
CA GLY A 100 -4.06 -3.92 0.90
C GLY A 100 -2.95 -4.87 0.45
N ARG A 101 -3.31 -6.11 0.09
CA ARG A 101 -2.38 -7.09 -0.50
C ARG A 101 -1.85 -6.64 -1.85
N LEU A 102 -2.74 -6.11 -2.70
CA LEU A 102 -2.37 -5.63 -4.03
C LEU A 102 -1.43 -4.42 -3.95
N ILE A 103 -1.70 -3.45 -3.08
CA ILE A 103 -0.83 -2.28 -2.87
C ILE A 103 0.56 -2.71 -2.40
N LEU A 104 0.64 -3.64 -1.44
CA LEU A 104 1.94 -4.16 -0.98
C LEU A 104 2.70 -4.87 -2.10
N ALA A 105 1.99 -5.68 -2.89
CA ALA A 105 2.59 -6.38 -4.02
C ALA A 105 3.15 -5.41 -5.07
N CYS A 106 2.37 -4.38 -5.42
CA CYS A 106 2.81 -3.32 -6.32
C CYS A 106 3.97 -2.51 -5.75
N LEU A 107 4.05 -2.33 -4.43
CA LEU A 107 5.20 -1.68 -3.81
C LEU A 107 6.47 -2.52 -3.98
N TYR A 108 6.41 -3.83 -3.72
CA TYR A 108 7.58 -4.70 -3.90
C TYR A 108 8.06 -4.73 -5.34
N GLU A 109 7.13 -4.81 -6.30
CA GLU A 109 7.44 -4.74 -7.73
C GLU A 109 8.09 -3.40 -8.11
N ALA A 110 7.55 -2.30 -7.57
CA ALA A 110 8.09 -0.95 -7.79
C ALA A 110 9.51 -0.79 -7.22
N ILE A 111 9.79 -1.33 -6.04
CA ILE A 111 11.13 -1.29 -5.43
C ILE A 111 12.11 -2.15 -6.25
N GLY A 112 11.70 -3.33 -6.71
CA GLY A 112 12.51 -4.19 -7.57
C GLY A 112 12.87 -3.50 -8.88
N SER A 113 11.85 -2.97 -9.56
CA SER A 113 12.00 -2.17 -10.80
C SER A 113 12.94 -0.98 -10.58
N ALA A 114 12.75 -0.23 -9.50
CA ALA A 114 13.62 0.89 -9.14
C ALA A 114 15.07 0.46 -8.92
N SER A 115 15.30 -0.68 -8.24
CA SER A 115 16.65 -1.20 -8.04
C SER A 115 17.33 -1.57 -9.36
N ASP A 116 16.61 -2.17 -10.30
CA ASP A 116 17.17 -2.56 -11.58
C ASP A 116 17.44 -1.36 -12.49
N GLU A 117 16.58 -0.35 -12.45
CA GLU A 117 16.85 0.93 -13.12
C GLU A 117 18.09 1.63 -12.54
N LEU A 118 18.27 1.64 -11.20
CA LEU A 118 19.48 2.18 -10.58
C LEU A 118 20.74 1.47 -11.06
N LYS A 119 20.73 0.13 -11.16
CA LYS A 119 21.89 -0.65 -11.63
C LYS A 119 22.22 -0.38 -13.10
N LYS A 120 21.22 -0.11 -13.93
CA LYS A 120 21.38 0.18 -15.36
C LYS A 120 21.71 1.64 -15.63
N SER A 121 21.37 2.54 -14.71
CA SER A 121 21.55 3.97 -14.87
C SER A 121 23.03 4.31 -15.03
N LYS A 122 23.36 5.07 -16.08
CA LYS A 122 24.66 5.73 -16.25
C LYS A 122 24.59 7.12 -15.64
N ASP A 123 25.74 7.69 -15.26
CA ASP A 123 25.83 9.03 -14.70
C ASP A 123 25.02 10.05 -15.53
N GLY A 124 24.05 10.71 -14.88
CA GLY A 124 23.19 11.73 -15.48
C GLY A 124 21.89 11.25 -16.13
N SER A 125 21.61 9.95 -16.18
CA SER A 125 20.31 9.44 -16.67
C SER A 125 19.18 9.71 -15.66
N MET A 126 17.97 10.00 -16.16
CA MET A 126 16.81 10.30 -15.32
C MET A 126 16.31 9.03 -14.63
N PHE A 127 16.43 9.00 -13.31
CA PHE A 127 15.87 7.93 -12.47
C PHE A 127 14.36 8.13 -12.29
N LEU A 128 13.55 7.28 -12.91
CA LEU A 128 12.09 7.35 -12.82
C LEU A 128 11.55 6.14 -12.08
N CYS A 129 11.02 6.38 -10.88
CA CYS A 129 10.23 5.40 -10.15
C CYS A 129 8.73 5.70 -10.27
N TYR A 130 7.92 4.65 -10.19
CA TYR A 130 6.47 4.71 -10.19
C TYR A 130 5.93 3.59 -9.29
N GLY A 131 4.64 3.59 -8.99
CA GLY A 131 4.06 2.67 -8.00
C GLY A 131 3.78 3.35 -6.65
N PRO A 132 3.20 2.61 -5.69
CA PRO A 132 2.78 3.14 -4.38
C PRO A 132 3.96 3.46 -3.43
N LEU A 133 4.99 4.16 -3.90
CA LEU A 133 6.16 4.54 -3.09
C LEU A 133 5.82 5.46 -1.91
N TRP A 134 4.66 6.10 -1.93
CA TRP A 134 4.12 6.80 -0.77
C TRP A 134 4.02 5.85 0.44
N LEU A 135 3.68 4.58 0.24
CA LEU A 135 3.59 3.60 1.33
C LEU A 135 4.96 3.35 1.96
N LEU A 136 6.01 3.24 1.13
CA LEU A 136 7.39 3.14 1.63
C LEU A 136 7.79 4.40 2.39
N GLN A 137 7.45 5.58 1.88
CA GLN A 137 7.74 6.85 2.54
C GLN A 137 7.07 6.94 3.92
N LEU A 138 5.78 6.61 4.02
CA LEU A 138 5.05 6.62 5.29
C LEU A 138 5.60 5.58 6.28
N TRP A 139 5.92 4.38 5.79
CA TRP A 139 6.54 3.34 6.61
C TRP A 139 7.92 3.77 7.14
N LEU A 140 8.75 4.40 6.30
CA LEU A 140 10.04 4.95 6.72
C LEU A 140 9.88 6.08 7.73
N ASN A 141 8.89 6.97 7.53
CA ASN A 141 8.56 8.04 8.48
C ASN A 141 8.20 7.46 9.86
N ALA A 142 7.39 6.41 9.90
CA ALA A 142 6.99 5.75 11.15
C ALA A 142 8.15 5.02 11.81
N THR A 143 8.97 4.31 11.02
CA THR A 143 10.04 3.42 11.51
C THR A 143 11.25 4.20 12.01
N PHE A 144 11.55 5.35 11.39
CA PHE A 144 12.74 6.16 11.66
C PHE A 144 12.39 7.60 12.07
N GLU A 145 11.20 7.81 12.64
CA GLU A 145 10.69 9.13 13.03
C GLU A 145 11.74 9.93 13.83
N LYS A 146 12.36 9.28 14.81
CA LYS A 146 13.34 9.90 15.72
C LYS A 146 14.71 10.11 15.07
N GLU A 147 15.20 9.13 14.33
CA GLU A 147 16.50 9.18 13.63
C GLU A 147 16.50 10.24 12.53
N MET A 148 15.34 10.46 11.91
CA MET A 148 15.13 11.53 10.95
C MET A 148 14.89 12.89 11.62
N GLY A 149 14.49 12.90 12.89
CA GLY A 149 14.11 14.10 13.64
C GLY A 149 12.80 14.70 13.11
N LEU A 150 11.87 13.86 12.66
CA LEU A 150 10.61 14.33 12.08
C LEU A 150 9.74 14.98 13.15
N THR A 151 9.03 16.03 12.73
CA THR A 151 8.12 16.79 13.57
C THR A 151 6.83 17.05 12.82
N ILE A 152 5.79 17.42 13.57
CA ILE A 152 4.50 17.81 13.02
C ILE A 152 4.36 19.31 13.21
N GLY A 153 4.04 20.02 12.12
CA GLY A 153 3.77 21.45 12.18
C GLY A 153 2.54 21.76 13.03
N LYS A 154 2.57 22.85 13.81
CA LYS A 154 1.49 23.25 14.72
C LYS A 154 0.11 23.33 14.05
N ASN A 155 0.08 23.70 12.78
CA ASN A 155 -1.15 23.85 12.00
C ASN A 155 -1.89 22.52 11.76
N TYR A 156 -1.19 21.38 11.90
CA TYR A 156 -1.77 20.05 11.70
C TYR A 156 -2.16 19.36 13.01
N LEU A 157 -1.86 19.95 14.17
CA LEU A 157 -2.21 19.36 15.46
C LEU A 157 -3.71 19.06 15.60
N PRO A 158 -4.64 19.95 15.17
CA PRO A 158 -6.07 19.65 15.25
C PRO A 158 -6.48 18.44 14.39
N GLU A 159 -5.85 18.24 13.23
CA GLU A 159 -6.09 17.09 12.34
C GLU A 159 -5.66 15.77 12.99
N ILE A 160 -4.66 15.82 13.88
CA ILE A 160 -4.05 14.65 14.52
C ILE A 160 -4.65 14.37 15.91
N GLU A 161 -5.54 15.20 16.43
CA GLU A 161 -6.24 14.86 17.68
C GLU A 161 -7.23 13.70 17.50
N ASN A 162 -7.81 13.54 16.29
CA ASN A 162 -8.89 12.59 16.01
C ASN A 162 -8.62 11.65 14.82
N PHE A 163 -7.36 11.49 14.41
CA PHE A 163 -6.99 10.61 13.31
C PHE A 163 -7.40 9.16 13.55
N GLN A 164 -7.99 8.54 12.53
CA GLN A 164 -8.50 7.15 12.59
C GLN A 164 -7.52 6.14 12.01
N ILE A 165 -6.58 6.59 11.17
CA ILE A 165 -5.56 5.76 10.52
C ILE A 165 -4.19 6.46 10.59
N GLU A 166 -3.12 5.68 10.68
CA GLU A 166 -1.77 6.21 10.89
C GLU A 166 -1.30 7.10 9.73
N ALA A 167 -1.76 6.86 8.49
CA ALA A 167 -1.38 7.68 7.34
C ALA A 167 -1.63 9.18 7.55
N THR A 168 -2.72 9.56 8.22
CA THR A 168 -3.05 10.98 8.48
C THR A 168 -1.92 11.67 9.26
N LYS A 169 -1.43 11.04 10.33
CA LYS A 169 -0.29 11.55 11.09
C LYS A 169 1.01 11.49 10.27
N LEU A 170 1.28 10.34 9.66
CA LEU A 170 2.56 10.08 9.00
C LEU A 170 2.80 10.97 7.77
N ALA A 171 1.73 11.38 7.08
CA ALA A 171 1.80 12.30 5.95
C ALA A 171 2.15 13.74 6.36
N ARG A 172 1.95 14.10 7.63
CA ARG A 172 2.28 15.43 8.18
C ARG A 172 3.66 15.50 8.83
N LEU A 173 4.36 14.36 8.93
CA LEU A 173 5.72 14.31 9.43
C LEU A 173 6.68 14.92 8.42
N SER A 174 7.41 15.94 8.85
CA SER A 174 8.45 16.59 8.06
C SER A 174 9.71 16.85 8.89
N PRO A 175 10.90 16.91 8.26
CA PRO A 175 12.09 17.41 8.93
C PRO A 175 11.88 18.87 9.37
N PRO A 176 12.53 19.32 10.45
CA PRO A 176 12.37 20.69 10.96
C PRO A 176 12.98 21.74 10.01
N ILE A 177 13.95 21.32 9.19
CA ILE A 177 14.61 22.15 8.19
C ILE A 177 14.33 21.53 6.83
N TRP A 178 13.87 22.37 5.90
CA TRP A 178 13.63 21.99 4.53
C TRP A 178 14.91 21.43 3.89
N GLN A 179 14.76 20.30 3.22
CA GLN A 179 15.80 19.62 2.45
C GLN A 179 15.17 19.13 1.16
N ASP A 180 15.96 19.10 0.09
CA ASP A 180 15.50 18.53 -1.18
C ASP A 180 15.28 17.01 -1.04
N SER A 181 14.46 16.45 -1.94
CA SER A 181 14.06 15.04 -1.92
C SER A 181 15.24 14.08 -2.05
N LYS A 182 16.27 14.43 -2.81
CA LYS A 182 17.47 13.60 -2.98
C LYS A 182 18.25 13.52 -1.66
N THR A 183 18.45 14.66 -1.00
CA THR A 183 19.12 14.70 0.31
C THR A 183 18.37 13.88 1.36
N LEU A 184 17.03 14.02 1.43
CA LEU A 184 16.20 13.25 2.36
C LEU A 184 16.22 11.76 2.07
N PHE A 185 16.08 11.37 0.80
CA PHE A 185 16.17 9.97 0.38
C PHE A 185 17.51 9.36 0.78
N MET A 186 18.62 10.05 0.50
CA MET A 186 19.95 9.58 0.90
C MET A 186 20.12 9.47 2.41
N LYS A 187 19.46 10.34 3.20
CA LYS A 187 19.45 10.24 4.66
C LYS A 187 18.72 8.97 5.13
N TYR A 188 17.54 8.69 4.59
CA TYR A 188 16.82 7.43 4.85
C TYR A 188 17.66 6.20 4.52
N VAL A 189 18.26 6.16 3.32
CA VAL A 189 19.11 5.04 2.89
C VAL A 189 20.31 4.87 3.83
N LYS A 190 20.97 5.95 4.24
CA LYS A 190 22.09 5.88 5.20
C LYS A 190 21.67 5.36 6.58
N ILE A 191 20.52 5.77 7.08
CA ILE A 191 19.97 5.24 8.34
C ILE A 191 19.69 3.74 8.19
N PHE A 192 19.01 3.37 7.10
CA PHE A 192 18.66 1.99 6.82
C PHE A 192 19.89 1.08 6.64
N LEU A 193 20.95 1.54 5.97
CA LEU A 193 22.20 0.78 5.79
C LEU A 193 23.00 0.62 7.09
N LYS A 194 22.90 1.58 8.01
CA LYS A 194 23.54 1.51 9.33
C LYS A 194 22.71 0.73 10.35
N PHE A 195 21.50 0.31 9.98
CA PHE A 195 20.57 -0.34 10.88
C PHE A 195 20.95 -1.81 11.09
N ASP A 196 21.42 -2.14 12.30
CA ASP A 196 21.86 -3.48 12.70
C ASP A 196 20.93 -4.12 13.75
N LYS A 197 20.35 -3.30 14.64
CA LYS A 197 19.53 -3.73 15.77
C LYS A 197 18.12 -3.15 15.73
N LEU A 198 17.13 -4.04 15.77
CA LEU A 198 15.73 -3.65 15.95
C LEU A 198 15.46 -3.28 17.41
N THR A 199 14.79 -2.15 17.61
CA THR A 199 14.26 -1.73 18.92
C THR A 199 12.75 -1.52 18.83
N LYS A 200 12.06 -1.42 19.97
CA LYS A 200 10.61 -1.13 20.04
C LYS A 200 10.22 0.17 19.30
N ARG A 201 11.16 1.12 19.14
CA ARG A 201 10.91 2.38 18.43
C ARG A 201 10.73 2.18 16.93
N ASN A 202 11.29 1.10 16.38
CA ASN A 202 11.23 0.77 14.95
C ASN A 202 10.09 -0.22 14.65
N THR A 203 9.22 -0.49 15.62
CA THR A 203 8.02 -1.32 15.49
C THR A 203 6.77 -0.47 15.83
N PRO A 204 6.51 0.63 15.11
CA PRO A 204 5.56 1.67 15.53
C PRO A 204 4.13 1.14 15.65
N PHE A 205 3.78 0.10 14.88
CA PHE A 205 2.41 -0.39 14.77
C PHE A 205 2.11 -1.62 15.62
N ILE A 206 3.09 -2.15 16.38
CA ILE A 206 2.90 -3.40 17.13
C ILE A 206 1.84 -3.29 18.22
N ASP A 207 1.73 -2.12 18.84
CA ASP A 207 0.75 -1.85 19.90
C ASP A 207 -0.67 -1.63 19.33
N ARG A 208 -0.83 -1.46 18.00
CA ARG A 208 -2.11 -1.35 17.28
C ARG A 208 -3.14 -0.42 17.95
N LYS A 209 -2.67 0.74 18.42
CA LYS A 209 -3.52 1.69 19.19
C LYS A 209 -4.51 2.47 18.33
N VAL A 210 -4.15 2.73 17.07
CA VAL A 210 -4.93 3.52 16.12
C VAL A 210 -5.25 2.64 14.91
N GLY A 211 -6.50 2.73 14.44
CA GLY A 211 -6.98 1.97 13.30
C GLY A 211 -8.44 1.52 13.44
N PRO A 212 -8.97 0.86 12.39
CA PRO A 212 -10.27 0.20 12.43
C PRO A 212 -10.40 -0.78 13.61
N THR A 213 -11.62 -1.03 14.07
CA THR A 213 -11.87 -1.94 15.22
C THR A 213 -11.22 -3.31 15.02
N TRP A 214 -11.44 -3.94 13.88
CA TRP A 214 -10.84 -5.24 13.51
C TRP A 214 -9.30 -5.26 13.58
N PHE A 215 -8.64 -4.11 13.38
CA PHE A 215 -7.17 -4.02 13.43
C PHE A 215 -6.66 -4.00 14.88
N ARG A 216 -7.44 -3.42 15.79
CA ARG A 216 -7.11 -3.20 17.19
C ARG A 216 -7.48 -4.39 18.09
N GLU A 217 -8.21 -5.38 17.57
CA GLU A 217 -8.59 -6.60 18.30
C GLU A 217 -7.38 -7.34 18.88
N ASP A 218 -7.47 -7.82 20.11
CA ASP A 218 -6.37 -8.56 20.75
C ASP A 218 -6.10 -9.92 20.08
N PHE A 219 -4.89 -10.43 20.28
CA PHE A 219 -4.53 -11.79 19.87
C PHE A 219 -3.86 -12.54 21.02
N PRO A 220 -4.42 -13.69 21.46
CA PRO A 220 -5.67 -14.31 20.99
C PRO A 220 -6.92 -13.42 21.18
N ALA A 221 -7.98 -13.69 20.42
CA ALA A 221 -9.23 -12.92 20.50
C ALA A 221 -9.83 -13.00 21.92
N THR A 222 -10.29 -11.87 22.45
CA THR A 222 -10.97 -11.81 23.75
C THR A 222 -12.43 -12.22 23.66
N ASN A 223 -13.08 -11.94 22.52
CA ASN A 223 -14.41 -12.41 22.18
C ASN A 223 -14.32 -13.68 21.30
N PRO A 224 -14.86 -14.83 21.73
CA PRO A 224 -14.91 -16.04 20.92
C PRO A 224 -15.58 -15.86 19.56
N ASP A 225 -16.57 -14.97 19.43
CA ASP A 225 -17.26 -14.72 18.16
C ASP A 225 -16.34 -14.10 17.10
N ASN A 226 -15.25 -13.45 17.52
CA ASN A 226 -14.27 -12.81 16.63
C ASN A 226 -13.06 -13.73 16.34
N GLU A 227 -12.99 -14.92 16.96
CA GLU A 227 -11.79 -15.77 16.93
C GLU A 227 -11.37 -16.15 15.51
N ASP A 228 -12.31 -16.54 14.66
CA ASP A 228 -12.04 -16.92 13.27
C ASP A 228 -11.48 -15.73 12.47
N GLU A 229 -12.11 -14.56 12.55
CA GLU A 229 -11.68 -13.35 11.84
C GLU A 229 -10.29 -12.90 12.30
N VAL A 230 -10.07 -12.88 13.62
CA VAL A 230 -8.77 -12.54 14.21
C VAL A 230 -7.70 -13.53 13.74
N ASN A 231 -7.97 -14.84 13.78
CA ASN A 231 -7.03 -15.85 13.32
C ASN A 231 -6.70 -15.69 11.83
N GLU A 232 -7.69 -15.43 10.97
CA GLU A 232 -7.47 -15.18 9.54
C GLU A 232 -6.59 -13.94 9.29
N ILE A 233 -6.84 -12.84 10.01
CA ILE A 233 -6.03 -11.62 9.93
C ILE A 233 -4.58 -11.89 10.34
N TRP A 234 -4.37 -12.60 11.45
CA TRP A 234 -3.03 -12.94 11.92
C TRP A 234 -2.31 -13.92 10.99
N HIS A 235 -3.04 -14.88 10.42
CA HIS A 235 -2.50 -15.73 9.36
C HIS A 235 -2.06 -14.91 8.16
N ALA A 236 -2.83 -13.90 7.73
CA ALA A 236 -2.43 -13.03 6.64
C ALA A 236 -1.15 -12.23 6.96
N TYR A 237 -0.95 -11.81 8.20
CA TYR A 237 0.27 -11.09 8.61
C TYR A 237 1.52 -11.96 8.73
N LEU A 238 1.36 -13.23 9.11
CA LEU A 238 2.49 -14.08 9.51
C LEU A 238 2.84 -15.17 8.48
N ASN A 239 1.87 -15.62 7.68
CA ASN A 239 2.11 -16.73 6.77
C ASN A 239 2.83 -16.27 5.50
N PRO A 240 3.91 -16.96 5.09
CA PRO A 240 4.46 -16.80 3.77
C PRO A 240 3.42 -17.11 2.69
N THR A 241 3.33 -16.28 1.66
CA THR A 241 2.42 -16.50 0.52
C THR A 241 2.97 -15.81 -0.73
N VAL A 242 2.37 -16.11 -1.87
CA VAL A 242 2.53 -15.29 -3.08
C VAL A 242 1.45 -14.21 -3.09
N LEU A 243 1.83 -12.97 -3.40
CA LEU A 243 0.90 -11.87 -3.66
C LEU A 243 0.90 -11.56 -5.15
N THR A 244 -0.28 -11.25 -5.69
CA THR A 244 -0.39 -10.76 -7.07
C THR A 244 -0.31 -9.24 -7.11
N CYS A 245 0.48 -8.71 -8.04
CA CYS A 245 0.49 -7.29 -8.38
C CYS A 245 -0.30 -6.99 -9.67
N ARG A 246 -1.26 -7.87 -10.03
CA ARG A 246 -2.13 -7.68 -11.20
C ARG A 246 -3.02 -6.45 -11.01
N ILE A 247 -2.83 -5.42 -11.83
CA ILE A 247 -3.59 -4.17 -11.76
C ILE A 247 -4.44 -3.90 -13.01
N GLY A 248 -4.24 -4.67 -14.08
CA GLY A 248 -4.88 -4.45 -15.37
C GLY A 248 -5.32 -5.75 -16.06
N PRO A 249 -6.10 -5.63 -17.14
CA PRO A 249 -6.71 -6.77 -17.81
C PRO A 249 -5.73 -7.63 -18.60
N PHE A 250 -4.58 -7.09 -19.03
CA PHE A 250 -3.65 -7.78 -19.91
C PHE A 250 -2.73 -8.74 -19.13
N LEU A 251 -2.25 -9.80 -19.80
CA LEU A 251 -1.27 -10.72 -19.21
C LEU A 251 0.05 -10.02 -18.85
N SER A 252 0.43 -8.97 -19.58
CA SER A 252 1.59 -8.14 -19.24
C SER A 252 1.41 -7.37 -17.93
N ASP A 253 0.19 -7.25 -17.42
CA ASP A 253 -0.10 -6.62 -16.14
C ASP A 253 -0.06 -7.63 -14.98
N LEU A 254 0.11 -8.94 -15.26
CA LEU A 254 0.25 -9.96 -14.22
C LEU A 254 1.68 -9.98 -13.70
N GLY A 255 1.84 -9.81 -12.39
CA GLY A 255 3.07 -10.12 -11.67
C GLY A 255 2.77 -10.81 -10.35
N LEU A 256 3.76 -11.55 -9.86
CA LEU A 256 3.71 -12.31 -8.62
C LEU A 256 4.94 -11.98 -7.79
N VAL A 257 4.75 -11.63 -6.52
CA VAL A 257 5.84 -11.37 -5.59
C VAL A 257 5.72 -12.26 -4.37
N GLY A 258 6.85 -12.74 -3.87
CA GLY A 258 6.91 -13.51 -2.64
C GLY A 258 6.72 -12.62 -1.42
N TYR A 259 5.74 -12.92 -0.57
CA TYR A 259 5.58 -12.33 0.76
C TYR A 259 6.10 -13.31 1.80
N GLN A 260 7.17 -12.94 2.49
CA GLN A 260 7.82 -13.77 3.50
C GLN A 260 8.09 -12.95 4.76
N PRO A 261 7.04 -12.56 5.53
CA PRO A 261 7.18 -11.67 6.69
C PRO A 261 8.18 -12.23 7.70
N ASN A 262 8.21 -13.55 7.91
CA ASN A 262 9.14 -14.19 8.84
C ASN A 262 10.64 -13.98 8.54
N LEU A 263 11.01 -13.63 7.29
CA LEU A 263 12.40 -13.33 6.93
C LEU A 263 12.78 -11.86 7.10
N VAL A 264 11.79 -10.96 7.15
CA VAL A 264 11.98 -9.52 6.93
C VAL A 264 11.33 -8.65 8.00
N SER A 265 10.28 -9.10 8.69
CA SER A 265 9.68 -8.38 9.82
C SER A 265 10.14 -8.96 11.14
N ARG A 266 11.31 -8.49 11.58
CA ARG A 266 11.73 -8.65 13.00
C ARG A 266 10.73 -8.02 13.98
N GLN A 267 9.76 -7.22 13.50
CA GLN A 267 8.73 -6.55 14.29
C GLN A 267 7.89 -7.53 15.13
N PHE A 268 7.69 -8.76 14.67
CA PHE A 268 6.92 -9.76 15.42
C PHE A 268 7.74 -10.53 16.46
N GLY A 269 9.03 -10.20 16.66
CA GLY A 269 9.90 -10.90 17.60
C GLY A 269 10.21 -12.37 17.22
N PHE A 270 9.71 -12.86 16.09
CA PHE A 270 9.98 -14.21 15.62
C PHE A 270 11.39 -14.31 15.06
N SER A 271 12.28 -14.97 15.82
CA SER A 271 13.49 -15.55 15.29
C SER A 271 13.12 -16.83 14.53
N GLN A 272 13.37 -16.84 13.22
CA GLN A 272 13.46 -18.01 12.35
C GLN A 272 12.16 -18.59 11.78
N MET A 273 12.32 -19.14 10.57
CA MET A 273 11.31 -19.89 9.82
C MET A 273 10.76 -21.03 10.67
N ARG A 274 9.44 -21.27 10.61
CA ARG A 274 8.96 -22.65 10.79
C ARG A 274 9.47 -23.45 9.58
N PRO A 275 10.32 -24.49 9.76
CA PRO A 275 10.61 -25.42 8.69
C PRO A 275 9.36 -26.29 8.50
N ARG A 276 8.40 -25.78 7.73
CA ARG A 276 7.27 -26.55 7.21
C ARG A 276 7.25 -26.32 5.71
N SER A 277 6.94 -27.38 4.97
CA SER A 277 6.73 -27.31 3.53
C SER A 277 5.78 -26.14 3.23
N LEU A 278 6.10 -25.31 2.24
CA LEU A 278 5.18 -24.28 1.72
C LEU A 278 3.87 -24.91 1.19
N PHE A 279 3.86 -26.23 1.01
CA PHE A 279 2.76 -27.03 0.53
C PHE A 279 2.46 -28.15 1.53
N GLU A 280 1.63 -27.87 2.54
CA GLU A 280 1.11 -28.91 3.45
C GLU A 280 -0.14 -29.61 2.88
N VAL A 281 -0.82 -28.99 1.91
CA VAL A 281 -2.06 -29.49 1.32
C VAL A 281 -1.98 -29.36 -0.20
N THR A 282 -2.46 -30.36 -0.94
CA THR A 282 -2.38 -30.42 -2.41
C THR A 282 -3.00 -29.21 -3.10
N LYS A 283 -4.01 -28.58 -2.49
CA LYS A 283 -4.65 -27.34 -2.98
C LYS A 283 -3.72 -26.11 -2.98
N ASN A 284 -2.60 -26.16 -2.25
CA ASN A 284 -1.62 -25.08 -2.20
C ASN A 284 -0.56 -25.20 -3.32
N ILE A 285 -0.52 -26.33 -4.03
CA ILE A 285 0.39 -26.56 -5.14
C ILE A 285 -0.25 -25.97 -6.40
N CYS A 286 0.29 -24.85 -6.88
CA CYS A 286 -0.04 -24.36 -8.22
C CYS A 286 0.84 -25.11 -9.24
N LEU A 287 0.24 -26.05 -9.98
CA LEU A 287 0.80 -26.59 -11.22
C LEU A 287 0.31 -25.76 -12.41
#